data_AF-L2FQV1-F1
#
_entry.id   AF-L2FQV1-F1
#
_cell.length_a   1.000
_cell.length_b   1.000
_cell.length_c   1.000
_cell.angle_alpha   90.00
_cell.angle_beta   90.00
_cell.angle_gamma   90.00
#
_symmetry.space_group_name_H-M   'P 1'
#
loop_
_entity.id
_entity.type
_entity.pdbx_description
1 polymer ?
#
loop_
_entity_poly.entity_id
_entity_poly.type
_entity_poly.pdbx_seq_one_letter_code
_entity_poly.pdbx_strand_id
1 'polypeptide(L)'
;MVVAIADWPKLIQNTYHHLNPGGWVEFQEMGDLYYSEDNTYTEEFAVFKWNRKYLTAFDSMGRTARPGSQVESCLRSTVFDNVESQKFKAPSGQWAKDPQLRDVGMICLSQLLVGLEGFTLKLFCGFLGKTQEEVLVMLSHVRKELKSGAAHILVNQHVLYAQKPSMEAKDTIA
;
A
#
# COMPACT_ATOMS: atom_id res chain seq x y z
N MET A 1 0.03 3.80 5.10
CA MET A 1 1.23 4.69 5.10
C MET A 1 2.27 4.18 4.10
N VAL A 2 2.05 4.42 2.80
CA VAL A 2 2.93 3.92 1.73
C VAL A 2 4.32 4.58 1.85
N VAL A 3 5.39 3.78 1.87
CA VAL A 3 6.83 4.16 1.86
C VAL A 3 7.35 5.07 2.99
N ALA A 4 6.50 5.47 3.94
CA ALA A 4 6.90 6.33 5.05
C ALA A 4 7.75 5.59 6.10
N ILE A 5 7.46 4.31 6.32
CA ILE A 5 8.12 3.47 7.32
C ILE A 5 9.21 2.62 6.65
N ALA A 6 10.44 2.70 7.18
CA ALA A 6 11.57 1.91 6.71
C ALA A 6 11.68 0.57 7.43
N ASP A 7 11.33 0.53 8.73
CA ASP A 7 11.48 -0.64 9.59
C ASP A 7 10.15 -0.96 10.28
N TRP A 8 9.35 -1.79 9.61
CA TRP A 8 8.07 -2.27 10.12
C TRP A 8 8.19 -3.13 11.37
N PRO A 9 9.12 -4.10 11.46
CA PRO A 9 9.37 -4.85 12.70
C PRO A 9 9.61 -3.93 13.89
N LYS A 10 10.47 -2.92 13.75
CA LYS A 10 10.74 -1.96 14.83
C LYS A 10 9.52 -1.12 15.19
N LEU A 11 8.75 -0.66 14.21
CA LEU A 11 7.52 0.08 14.49
C LEU A 11 6.54 -0.78 15.30
N ILE A 12 6.34 -2.04 14.91
CA ILE A 12 5.39 -2.94 15.57
C ILE A 12 5.87 -3.31 16.97
N GLN A 13 7.16 -3.57 17.15
CA GLN A 13 7.76 -3.77 18.46
C GLN A 13 7.56 -2.55 19.37
N ASN A 14 7.82 -1.35 18.86
CA ASN A 14 7.59 -0.11 19.60
C ASN A 14 6.10 0.03 19.96
N THR A 15 5.19 -0.23 19.04
CA THR A 15 3.75 -0.18 19.33
C THR A 15 3.37 -1.16 20.43
N TYR A 16 3.88 -2.40 20.39
CA TYR A 16 3.66 -3.38 21.45
C TYR A 16 4.15 -2.88 22.81
N HIS A 17 5.36 -2.33 22.89
CA HIS A 17 5.92 -1.84 24.15
C HIS A 17 5.09 -0.70 24.75
N HIS A 18 4.55 0.20 23.93
CA HIS A 18 3.86 1.40 24.39
C HIS A 18 2.34 1.24 24.55
N LEU A 19 1.76 0.13 24.08
CA LEU A 19 0.37 -0.19 24.38
C LEU A 19 0.21 -0.58 25.85
N ASN A 20 -0.88 -0.12 26.46
CA ASN A 20 -1.32 -0.63 27.76
C ASN A 20 -1.73 -2.11 27.63
N PRO A 21 -1.60 -2.92 28.69
CA PRO A 21 -2.17 -4.27 28.72
C PRO A 21 -3.67 -4.24 28.33
N GLY A 22 -4.07 -5.14 27.43
CA GLY A 22 -5.43 -5.17 26.86
C GLY A 22 -5.71 -4.10 25.80
N GLY A 23 -4.75 -3.23 25.47
CA GLY A 23 -4.88 -2.18 24.46
C GLY A 23 -4.85 -2.71 23.02
N TRP A 24 -5.52 -2.02 22.11
CA TRP A 24 -5.59 -2.37 20.69
C TRP A 24 -4.74 -1.46 19.82
N VAL A 25 -4.21 -2.03 18.74
CA VAL A 25 -3.65 -1.28 17.61
C VAL A 25 -4.35 -1.70 16.32
N GLU A 26 -4.52 -0.75 15.42
CA GLU A 26 -4.98 -0.98 14.05
C GLU A 26 -4.00 -0.34 13.05
N PHE A 27 -3.70 -1.07 11.98
CA PHE A 27 -2.93 -0.61 10.82
C PHE A 27 -3.78 -0.73 9.56
N GLN A 28 -3.84 0.35 8.78
CA GLN A 28 -4.53 0.40 7.49
C GLN A 28 -3.52 0.63 6.37
N GLU A 29 -3.17 -0.44 5.67
CA GLU A 29 -2.03 -0.46 4.78
C GLU A 29 -2.37 -0.97 3.38
N MET A 30 -1.74 -0.37 2.37
CA MET A 30 -1.86 -0.89 1.01
C MET A 30 -1.13 -2.23 0.91
N GLY A 31 -1.83 -3.20 0.34
CA GLY A 31 -1.34 -4.54 0.06
C GLY A 31 -1.10 -4.76 -1.42
N ASP A 32 -0.21 -5.72 -1.68
CA ASP A 32 0.00 -6.35 -2.97
C ASP A 32 0.32 -5.42 -4.15
N LEU A 33 0.39 -6.03 -5.33
CA LEU A 33 0.54 -5.33 -6.60
C LEU A 33 -0.83 -4.89 -7.10
N TYR A 34 -0.87 -3.84 -7.91
CA TYR A 34 -2.04 -3.59 -8.73
C TYR A 34 -2.39 -4.82 -9.56
N TYR A 35 -3.67 -5.14 -9.63
CA TYR A 35 -4.18 -6.29 -10.37
C TYR A 35 -5.54 -5.97 -10.99
N SER A 36 -6.03 -6.85 -11.85
CA SER A 36 -7.40 -6.82 -12.38
C SER A 36 -7.97 -8.23 -12.34
N GLU A 37 -9.26 -8.38 -12.05
CA GLU A 37 -9.91 -9.71 -12.01
C GLU A 37 -10.35 -10.20 -13.40
N ASP A 38 -10.39 -9.31 -14.38
CA ASP A 38 -10.82 -9.59 -15.76
C ASP A 38 -9.69 -9.48 -16.79
N ASN A 39 -8.45 -9.42 -16.32
CA ASN A 39 -7.23 -9.33 -17.13
C ASN A 39 -7.13 -8.07 -18.01
N THR A 40 -7.85 -6.99 -17.67
CA THR A 40 -7.74 -5.71 -18.38
C THR A 40 -6.49 -4.91 -18.02
N TYR A 41 -5.86 -5.17 -16.87
CA TYR A 41 -4.61 -4.52 -16.46
C TYR A 41 -3.41 -5.38 -16.90
N THR A 42 -2.84 -5.04 -18.05
CA THR A 42 -1.79 -5.81 -18.70
C THR A 42 -0.45 -5.05 -18.79
N GLU A 43 0.62 -5.75 -19.19
CA GLU A 43 1.98 -5.17 -19.23
C GLU A 43 2.16 -4.09 -20.31
N GLU A 44 1.26 -4.04 -21.28
CA GLU A 44 1.28 -3.06 -22.37
C GLU A 44 1.00 -1.64 -21.85
N PHE A 45 0.17 -1.52 -20.81
CA PHE A 45 -0.23 -0.25 -20.21
C PHE A 45 0.96 0.53 -19.63
N ALA A 46 1.02 1.83 -19.92
CA ALA A 46 1.95 2.75 -19.29
C ALA A 46 1.80 2.78 -17.77
N VAL A 47 0.56 2.70 -17.24
CA VAL A 47 0.32 2.63 -15.79
C VAL A 47 0.93 1.36 -15.17
N PHE A 48 0.91 0.23 -15.87
CA PHE A 48 1.58 -0.99 -15.41
C PHE A 48 3.09 -0.80 -15.34
N LYS A 49 3.70 -0.34 -16.44
CA LYS A 49 5.14 -0.11 -16.53
C LYS A 49 5.62 0.91 -15.48
N TRP A 50 4.85 1.98 -15.27
CA TRP A 50 5.12 2.99 -14.26
C TRP A 50 5.07 2.38 -12.86
N ASN A 51 3.98 1.66 -12.51
CA ASN A 51 3.81 1.06 -11.19
C ASN A 51 4.94 0.07 -10.87
N ARG A 52 5.31 -0.81 -11.81
CA ARG A 52 6.44 -1.74 -11.62
C ARG A 52 7.75 -1.03 -11.31
N LYS A 53 8.11 -0.01 -12.09
CA LYS A 53 9.33 0.79 -11.84
C LYS A 53 9.27 1.50 -10.49
N TYR A 54 8.11 2.06 -10.14
CA TYR A 54 7.90 2.74 -8.88
C TYR A 54 8.14 1.80 -7.69
N LEU A 55 7.57 0.60 -7.72
CA LEU A 55 7.75 -0.42 -6.68
C LEU A 55 9.19 -0.88 -6.57
N THR A 56 9.83 -1.25 -7.68
CA THR A 56 11.23 -1.69 -7.70
C THR A 56 12.17 -0.63 -7.13
N ALA A 57 11.93 0.65 -7.43
CA ALA A 57 12.74 1.73 -6.91
C ALA A 57 12.65 1.84 -5.37
N PHE A 58 11.45 1.73 -4.79
CA PHE A 58 11.33 1.69 -3.32
C PHE A 58 11.98 0.47 -2.69
N ASP A 59 11.74 -0.71 -3.25
CA ASP A 59 12.29 -1.95 -2.73
C ASP A 59 13.84 -1.86 -2.69
N SER A 60 14.47 -1.25 -3.70
CA SER A 60 15.92 -1.01 -3.71
C SER A 60 16.44 0.04 -2.71
N MET A 61 15.55 0.91 -2.19
CA MET A 61 15.85 1.84 -1.09
C MET A 61 15.57 1.23 0.29
N GLY A 62 15.22 -0.07 0.35
CA GLY A 62 14.85 -0.74 1.59
C GLY A 62 13.51 -0.26 2.17
N ARG A 63 12.63 0.29 1.32
CA ARG A 63 11.27 0.73 1.71
C ARG A 63 10.26 -0.04 0.88
N THR A 64 9.13 -0.41 1.46
CA THR A 64 8.06 -1.08 0.71
C THR A 64 6.89 -0.12 0.45
N ALA A 65 6.40 -0.15 -0.78
CA ALA A 65 5.13 0.48 -1.14
C ALA A 65 3.92 -0.47 -0.96
N ARG A 66 4.16 -1.70 -0.46
CA ARG A 66 3.18 -2.78 -0.30
C ARG A 66 3.27 -3.41 1.09
N PRO A 67 3.18 -2.64 2.19
CA PRO A 67 3.49 -3.15 3.53
C PRO A 67 2.47 -4.13 4.10
N GLY A 68 1.24 -4.23 3.56
CA GLY A 68 0.14 -4.97 4.20
C GLY A 68 0.49 -6.40 4.66
N SER A 69 1.14 -7.20 3.81
CA SER A 69 1.56 -8.56 4.16
C SER A 69 2.75 -8.61 5.14
N GLN A 70 3.66 -7.65 5.06
CA GLN A 70 4.77 -7.52 6.01
C GLN A 70 4.25 -7.16 7.41
N VAL A 71 3.31 -6.23 7.51
CA VAL A 71 2.69 -5.83 8.78
C VAL A 71 1.94 -7.01 9.39
N GLU A 72 1.17 -7.74 8.60
CA GLU A 72 0.50 -8.96 9.06
C GLU A 72 1.50 -9.97 9.66
N SER A 73 2.58 -10.26 8.92
CA SER A 73 3.61 -11.17 9.39
C SER A 73 4.23 -10.71 10.70
N CYS A 74 4.52 -9.40 10.83
CA CYS A 74 5.15 -8.84 12.02
C CYS A 74 4.23 -8.84 13.23
N LEU A 75 2.93 -8.59 13.04
CA LEU A 75 1.93 -8.68 14.12
C LEU A 75 1.81 -10.12 14.62
N ARG A 76 1.73 -11.09 13.70
CA ARG A 76 1.64 -12.52 14.04
C ARG A 76 2.90 -13.08 14.68
N SER A 77 4.07 -12.51 14.39
CA SER A 77 5.34 -12.91 15.02
C SER A 77 5.59 -12.23 16.36
N THR A 78 4.81 -11.21 16.71
CA THR A 78 4.88 -10.51 18.00
C THR A 78 3.86 -11.13 18.96
N VAL A 79 4.09 -11.05 20.27
CA VAL A 79 3.23 -11.60 21.33
C VAL A 79 1.94 -10.80 21.55
N PHE A 80 1.24 -10.48 20.47
CA PHE A 80 -0.12 -9.94 20.49
C PHE A 80 -1.16 -11.08 20.54
N ASP A 81 -2.28 -10.82 21.23
CA ASP A 81 -3.51 -11.60 21.15
C ASP A 81 -4.42 -11.06 20.03
N ASN A 82 -5.42 -11.85 19.64
CA ASN A 82 -6.51 -11.44 18.73
C ASN A 82 -6.02 -10.78 17.42
N VAL A 83 -4.98 -11.35 16.79
CA VAL A 83 -4.40 -10.82 15.56
C VAL A 83 -5.26 -11.18 14.35
N GLU A 84 -5.92 -10.17 13.79
CA GLU A 84 -6.83 -10.29 12.65
C GLU A 84 -6.36 -9.47 11.44
N SER A 85 -6.69 -9.96 10.25
CA SER A 85 -6.35 -9.33 8.96
C SER A 85 -7.56 -9.37 8.04
N GLN A 86 -8.04 -8.21 7.64
CA GLN A 86 -9.13 -8.05 6.68
C GLN A 86 -8.62 -7.37 5.42
N LYS A 87 -8.98 -7.90 4.25
CA LYS A 87 -8.60 -7.34 2.96
C LYS A 87 -9.84 -6.78 2.26
N PHE A 88 -9.77 -5.51 1.90
CA PHE A 88 -10.80 -4.81 1.14
C PHE A 88 -10.30 -4.52 -0.26
N LYS A 89 -11.12 -4.83 -1.26
CA LYS A 89 -10.81 -4.49 -2.66
C LYS A 89 -11.12 -3.02 -2.88
N ALA A 90 -10.10 -2.24 -3.24
CA ALA A 90 -10.26 -0.84 -3.61
C ALA A 90 -10.02 -0.69 -5.12
N PRO A 91 -11.05 -0.32 -5.92
CA PRO A 91 -10.84 -0.01 -7.33
C PRO A 91 -10.13 1.33 -7.50
N SER A 92 -9.57 1.54 -8.68
CA SER A 92 -9.12 2.84 -9.16
C SER A 92 -9.88 3.20 -10.42
N GLY A 93 -10.77 4.19 -10.33
CA GLY A 93 -11.63 4.67 -11.42
C GLY A 93 -13.11 4.29 -11.29
N GLN A 94 -13.91 4.65 -12.30
CA GLN A 94 -15.38 4.54 -12.29
C GLN A 94 -15.94 3.19 -12.74
N TRP A 95 -15.07 2.23 -13.07
CA TRP A 95 -15.45 1.02 -13.78
C TRP A 95 -16.22 0.00 -12.91
N ALA A 96 -16.17 0.14 -11.58
CA ALA A 96 -16.89 -0.73 -10.66
C ALA A 96 -18.41 -0.58 -10.84
N LYS A 97 -19.12 -1.72 -10.91
CA LYS A 97 -20.58 -1.75 -11.05
C LYS A 97 -21.31 -1.39 -9.75
N ASP A 98 -20.72 -1.78 -8.61
CA ASP A 98 -21.24 -1.43 -7.30
C ASP A 98 -21.11 0.08 -7.07
N PRO A 99 -22.20 0.80 -6.70
CA PRO A 99 -22.16 2.24 -6.54
C PRO A 99 -21.18 2.72 -5.46
N GLN A 100 -21.04 2.01 -4.35
CA GLN A 100 -20.13 2.41 -3.26
C GLN A 100 -18.68 2.21 -3.70
N LEU A 101 -18.37 1.08 -4.33
CA LEU A 101 -17.03 0.83 -4.86
C LEU A 101 -16.67 1.80 -5.99
N ARG A 102 -17.66 2.24 -6.79
CA ARG A 102 -17.45 3.27 -7.81
C ARG A 102 -17.06 4.61 -7.20
N ASP A 103 -17.70 5.02 -6.10
CA ASP A 103 -17.37 6.25 -5.39
C ASP A 103 -15.97 6.17 -4.75
N VAL A 104 -15.65 5.04 -4.11
CA VAL A 104 -14.29 4.75 -3.60
C VAL A 104 -13.27 4.83 -4.74
N GLY A 105 -13.58 4.20 -5.89
CA GLY A 105 -12.70 4.20 -7.04
C GLY A 105 -12.43 5.58 -7.61
N MET A 106 -13.40 6.49 -7.54
CA MET A 106 -13.21 7.89 -7.91
C MET A 106 -12.33 8.65 -6.95
N ILE A 107 -12.47 8.41 -5.64
CA ILE A 107 -11.59 9.00 -4.63
C ILE A 107 -10.15 8.53 -4.85
N CYS A 108 -9.93 7.22 -5.01
CA CYS A 108 -8.61 6.64 -5.27
C CYS A 108 -7.98 7.17 -6.57
N LEU A 109 -8.75 7.25 -7.66
CA LEU A 109 -8.28 7.81 -8.93
C LEU A 109 -7.88 9.29 -8.76
N SER A 110 -8.70 10.08 -8.06
CA SER A 110 -8.41 11.50 -7.82
C SER A 110 -7.12 11.68 -7.01
N GLN A 111 -6.97 10.94 -5.91
CA GLN A 111 -5.76 10.95 -5.08
C GLN A 111 -4.52 10.58 -5.90
N LEU A 112 -4.62 9.51 -6.70
CA LEU A 112 -3.52 9.07 -7.55
C LEU A 112 -3.15 10.17 -8.56
N LEU A 113 -4.11 10.74 -9.28
CA LEU A 113 -3.85 11.77 -10.30
C LEU A 113 -3.25 13.06 -9.72
N VAL A 114 -3.69 13.49 -8.54
CA VAL A 114 -3.16 14.67 -7.85
C VAL A 114 -1.72 14.43 -7.39
N GLY A 115 -1.43 13.26 -6.83
CA GLY A 115 -0.09 12.93 -6.31
C GLY A 115 0.92 12.48 -7.38
N LEU A 116 0.44 11.99 -8.53
CA LEU A 116 1.21 11.23 -9.52
C LEU A 116 2.53 11.88 -9.89
N GLU A 117 2.53 13.18 -10.15
CA GLU A 117 3.72 13.90 -10.54
C GLU A 117 4.73 14.03 -9.40
N GLY A 118 4.26 14.49 -8.24
CA GLY A 118 5.13 14.85 -7.12
C GLY A 118 5.94 13.65 -6.62
N PHE A 119 5.27 12.53 -6.32
CA PHE A 119 5.99 11.35 -5.83
C PHE A 119 6.82 10.68 -6.94
N THR A 120 6.41 10.78 -8.22
CA THR A 120 7.16 10.13 -9.31
C THR A 120 8.41 10.91 -9.64
N LEU A 121 8.35 12.24 -9.77
CA LEU A 121 9.53 13.07 -10.02
C LEU A 121 10.58 12.91 -8.91
N LYS A 122 10.15 12.92 -7.65
CA LYS A 122 11.04 12.74 -6.50
C LYS A 122 11.83 11.44 -6.61
N LEU A 123 11.17 10.35 -6.99
CA LEU A 123 11.77 9.04 -7.09
C LEU A 123 12.55 8.84 -8.39
N PHE A 124 11.96 9.16 -9.54
CA PHE A 124 12.52 8.82 -10.84
C PHE A 124 13.68 9.74 -11.21
N CYS A 125 13.58 11.03 -10.92
CA CYS A 125 14.70 11.95 -11.15
C CYS A 125 15.74 11.83 -10.03
N GLY A 126 15.29 11.83 -8.78
CA GLY A 126 16.19 11.86 -7.62
C GLY A 126 16.95 10.56 -7.37
N PHE A 127 16.36 9.40 -7.70
CA PHE A 127 16.95 8.09 -7.40
C PHE A 127 17.27 7.28 -8.66
N LEU A 128 16.40 7.31 -9.69
CA LEU A 128 16.63 6.56 -10.94
C LEU A 128 17.39 7.36 -12.02
N GLY A 129 17.76 8.62 -11.75
CA GLY A 129 18.53 9.45 -12.65
C GLY A 129 17.83 9.81 -13.97
N LYS A 130 16.49 9.76 -14.02
CA LYS A 130 15.71 10.15 -15.20
C LYS A 130 15.63 11.67 -15.34
N THR A 131 15.56 12.17 -16.56
CA THR A 131 15.29 13.59 -16.76
C THR A 131 13.84 13.90 -16.44
N GLN A 132 13.55 15.16 -16.09
CA GLN A 132 12.19 15.59 -15.80
C GLN A 132 11.28 15.42 -17.02
N GLU A 133 11.79 15.71 -18.22
CA GLU A 133 11.06 15.58 -19.48
C GLU A 133 10.67 14.11 -19.75
N GLU A 134 11.60 13.17 -19.58
CA GLU A 134 11.31 11.73 -19.73
C GLU A 134 10.18 11.28 -18.78
N VAL A 135 10.21 11.75 -17.53
CA VAL A 135 9.18 11.42 -16.54
C VAL A 135 7.84 12.05 -16.91
N LEU A 136 7.80 13.32 -17.28
CA LEU A 136 6.55 14.01 -17.64
C LEU A 136 5.89 13.38 -18.88
N VAL A 137 6.67 12.98 -19.88
CA VAL A 137 6.15 12.24 -21.05
C VAL A 137 5.53 10.92 -20.60
N MET A 138 6.24 10.12 -19.79
CA MET A 138 5.69 8.87 -19.24
C MET A 138 4.37 9.11 -18.48
N LEU A 139 4.35 10.11 -17.59
CA LEU A 139 3.17 10.43 -16.80
C LEU A 139 1.99 10.94 -17.64
N SER A 140 2.24 11.54 -18.80
CA SER A 140 1.15 11.91 -19.72
C SER A 140 0.37 10.69 -20.22
N HIS A 141 1.07 9.59 -20.55
CA HIS A 141 0.46 8.32 -20.94
C HIS A 141 -0.26 7.65 -19.76
N VAL A 142 0.37 7.61 -18.58
CA VAL A 142 -0.22 7.05 -17.37
C VAL A 142 -1.55 7.76 -17.02
N ARG A 143 -1.57 9.10 -17.05
CA ARG A 143 -2.80 9.86 -16.78
C ARG A 143 -3.90 9.57 -17.80
N LYS A 144 -3.54 9.42 -19.08
CA LYS A 144 -4.49 9.12 -20.14
C LYS A 144 -5.15 7.76 -19.91
N GLU A 145 -4.37 6.74 -19.57
CA GLU A 145 -4.87 5.39 -19.30
C GLU A 145 -5.70 5.32 -18.00
N LEU A 146 -5.24 5.96 -16.92
CA LEU A 146 -5.99 6.03 -15.67
C LEU A 146 -7.36 6.68 -15.85
N LYS A 147 -7.45 7.73 -16.67
CA LYS A 147 -8.71 8.45 -16.95
C LYS A 147 -9.61 7.73 -17.94
N SER A 148 -9.08 6.86 -18.80
CA SER A 148 -9.91 6.15 -19.79
C SER A 148 -10.78 5.07 -19.16
N GLY A 149 -10.37 4.55 -18.00
CA GLY A 149 -11.06 3.43 -17.34
C GLY A 149 -10.87 2.10 -18.08
N ALA A 150 -9.95 2.02 -19.04
CA ALA A 150 -9.72 0.81 -19.84
C ALA A 150 -9.05 -0.33 -19.05
N ALA A 151 -8.30 0.00 -18.00
CA ALA A 151 -7.74 -0.97 -17.07
C ALA A 151 -8.54 -0.97 -15.76
N HIS A 152 -9.15 -2.10 -15.43
CA HIS A 152 -9.93 -2.27 -14.20
C HIS A 152 -9.02 -2.57 -13.01
N ILE A 153 -8.23 -1.57 -12.63
CA ILE A 153 -7.20 -1.66 -11.60
C ILE A 153 -7.85 -1.79 -10.22
N LEU A 154 -7.45 -2.82 -9.49
CA LEU A 154 -7.73 -3.07 -8.08
C LEU A 154 -6.42 -3.02 -7.27
N VAL A 155 -6.55 -2.57 -6.03
CA VAL A 155 -5.54 -2.71 -4.98
C VAL A 155 -6.22 -3.28 -3.73
N ASN A 156 -5.50 -4.14 -2.99
CA ASN A 156 -6.00 -4.62 -1.71
C ASN A 156 -5.63 -3.61 -0.62
N GLN A 157 -6.61 -3.15 0.13
CA GLN A 157 -6.39 -2.43 1.37
C GLN A 157 -6.46 -3.43 2.52
N HIS A 158 -5.39 -3.55 3.29
CA HIS A 158 -5.35 -4.39 4.47
C HIS A 158 -5.74 -3.54 5.69
N VAL A 159 -6.70 -4.04 6.47
CA VAL A 159 -7.01 -3.54 7.82
C VAL A 159 -6.60 -4.63 8.79
N LEU A 160 -5.61 -4.33 9.60
CA LEU A 160 -4.93 -5.28 10.48
C LEU A 160 -5.06 -4.78 11.90
N TYR A 161 -5.53 -5.61 12.82
CA TYR A 161 -5.64 -5.21 14.21
C TYR A 161 -5.20 -6.34 15.14
N ALA A 162 -4.70 -5.93 16.29
CA ALA A 162 -4.11 -6.82 17.28
C ALA A 162 -4.26 -6.21 18.67
N GLN A 163 -4.37 -7.06 19.68
CA GLN A 163 -4.54 -6.65 21.07
C GLN A 163 -3.32 -7.05 21.89
N LYS A 164 -2.77 -6.13 22.68
CA LYS A 164 -1.75 -6.50 23.65
C LYS A 164 -2.37 -7.38 24.74
N PRO A 165 -1.72 -8.48 25.17
CA PRO A 165 -2.27 -9.32 26.23
C PRO A 165 -2.63 -8.54 27.50
N SER A 166 -3.73 -8.94 28.13
CA SER A 166 -4.28 -8.26 29.32
C SER A 166 -3.48 -8.54 30.60
N MET A 167 -2.67 -9.59 30.62
CA MET A 167 -1.71 -9.86 31.69
C MET A 167 -0.31 -9.71 31.13
N GLU A 168 0.56 -8.96 31.80
CA GLU A 168 2.00 -9.15 31.61
C GLU A 168 2.27 -10.62 31.87
N ALA A 169 2.90 -11.32 30.90
CA ALA A 169 3.32 -12.69 31.11
C ALA A 169 4.15 -12.70 32.39
N LYS A 170 3.58 -13.24 33.48
CA LYS A 170 4.31 -13.38 34.73
C LYS A 170 5.55 -14.19 34.40
N ASP A 171 6.71 -13.57 34.54
CA ASP A 171 7.99 -14.26 34.59
C ASP A 171 7.82 -15.42 35.57
N THR A 172 7.60 -16.60 35.03
CA THR A 172 7.48 -17.82 35.82
C THR A 172 8.91 -18.25 36.09
N ILE A 173 9.53 -17.59 37.07
CA ILE A 173 10.76 -18.07 37.69
C ILE A 173 10.32 -19.21 38.60
N ALA A 174 10.69 -20.44 38.21
CA ALA A 174 10.77 -21.60 39.08
C ALA A 174 12.20 -22.15 39.00
#